data_AF-A0A7J7XG96-F1
#
_entry.id   AF-A0A7J7XG96-F1
#
_cell.length_a   1.000
_cell.length_b   1.000
_cell.length_c   1.000
_cell.angle_alpha   90.00
_cell.angle_beta   90.00
_cell.angle_gamma   90.00
#
_symmetry.space_group_name_H-M   'P 1'
#
loop_
_entity.id
_entity.type
_entity.pdbx_description
1 polymer ?
#
loop_
_entity_poly.entity_id
_entity_poly.type
_entity_poly.pdbx_seq_one_letter_code
_entity_poly.pdbx_strand_id
1 'polypeptide(L)'
;MESCAHVVCQRPQSCVVDQTGSAHCVMCRAAPCPAPSSPGQELCGNNNVTYMSSCHLRQATCFLGRSIGVRHPGSCAAGTPEPADVESEEEEENFV
;
A
#
# COMPACT_ATOMS: atom_id res chain seq x y z
N MET A 1 7.72 -20.45 17.71
CA MET A 1 6.99 -19.65 16.71
C MET A 1 5.53 -19.69 17.09
N GLU A 2 5.03 -18.65 17.73
CA GLU A 2 3.60 -18.49 17.99
C GLU A 2 2.98 -17.77 16.79
N SER A 3 2.29 -18.52 15.94
CA SER A 3 1.52 -17.93 14.83
C SER A 3 0.12 -17.56 15.31
N CYS A 4 -0.61 -16.75 14.54
CA CYS A 4 -2.01 -16.42 14.84
C CYS A 4 -3.00 -17.61 14.77
N ALA A 5 -2.54 -18.83 14.49
CA ALA A 5 -3.39 -20.02 14.36
C ALA A 5 -4.14 -20.38 15.66
N HIS A 6 -3.54 -20.10 16.83
CA HIS A 6 -4.11 -20.44 18.14
C HIS A 6 -4.25 -19.24 19.08
N VAL A 7 -4.01 -18.02 18.57
CA VAL A 7 -4.09 -16.79 19.35
C VAL A 7 -5.47 -16.19 19.20
N VAL A 8 -6.18 -16.05 20.33
CA VAL A 8 -7.49 -15.39 20.37
C VAL A 8 -7.33 -14.02 21.02
N CYS A 9 -7.42 -12.97 20.22
CA CYS A 9 -7.40 -11.60 20.70
C CYS A 9 -8.76 -11.17 21.26
N GLN A 10 -8.76 -10.36 22.31
CA GLN A 10 -9.98 -9.73 22.81
C GLN A 10 -10.54 -8.78 21.75
N ARG A 11 -11.86 -8.69 21.56
CA ARG A 11 -12.40 -7.71 20.61
C ARG A 11 -12.16 -6.28 21.16
N PRO A 12 -11.80 -5.29 20.32
CA PRO A 12 -11.74 -5.33 18.85
C PRO A 12 -10.32 -5.54 18.27
N GLN A 13 -9.39 -6.19 18.97
CA GLN A 13 -8.03 -6.42 18.44
C GLN A 13 -8.01 -7.45 17.33
N SER A 14 -7.01 -7.33 16.45
CA SER A 14 -6.66 -8.32 15.43
C SER A 14 -5.29 -8.92 15.74
N CYS A 15 -5.10 -10.19 15.40
CA CYS A 15 -3.81 -10.84 15.53
C CYS A 15 -2.94 -10.56 14.29
N VAL A 16 -1.71 -10.11 14.51
CA VAL A 16 -0.69 -9.91 13.46
C VAL A 16 0.57 -10.70 13.78
N VAL A 17 1.26 -11.22 12.77
CA VAL A 17 2.59 -11.80 12.93
C VAL A 17 3.67 -10.82 12.46
N ASP A 18 4.77 -10.74 13.22
CA ASP A 18 5.95 -9.96 12.84
C ASP A 18 6.92 -10.75 11.93
N GLN A 19 8.05 -10.14 11.57
CA GLN A 19 9.06 -10.77 10.70
C GLN A 19 9.76 -11.99 11.34
N THR A 20 9.66 -12.16 12.67
CA THR A 20 10.18 -13.32 13.40
C THR A 20 9.17 -14.46 13.49
N GLY A 21 7.93 -14.21 13.04
CA GLY A 21 6.82 -15.14 13.15
C GLY A 21 6.18 -15.17 14.54
N SER A 22 6.36 -14.10 15.35
CA SER A 22 5.71 -13.95 16.65
C SER A 22 4.37 -13.22 16.49
N ALA A 23 3.34 -13.71 17.18
CA ALA A 23 1.99 -13.18 17.13
C ALA A 23 1.76 -12.06 18.15
N HIS A 24 1.06 -11.01 17.74
CA HIS A 24 0.74 -9.84 18.55
C HIS A 24 -0.73 -9.46 18.36
N CYS A 25 -1.44 -9.16 19.45
CA CYS A 25 -2.77 -8.59 19.38
C CYS A 25 -2.67 -7.05 19.31
N VAL A 26 -3.20 -6.46 18.24
CA VAL A 26 -3.10 -5.03 17.97
C VAL A 26 -4.45 -4.42 17.60
N MET A 27 -4.60 -3.13 17.88
CA MET A 27 -5.73 -2.33 17.41
C MET A 27 -5.47 -1.87 15.97
N CYS A 28 -6.07 -2.55 15.00
CA CYS A 28 -6.06 -2.06 13.63
C CYS A 28 -6.88 -0.79 13.50
N ARG A 29 -6.52 0.07 12.52
CA ARG A 29 -7.30 1.27 12.22
C ARG A 29 -8.68 0.86 11.70
N ALA A 30 -9.72 1.04 12.51
CA ALA A 30 -11.10 0.80 12.09
C ALA A 30 -11.71 1.98 11.31
N ALA A 31 -11.25 3.21 11.59
CA ALA A 31 -11.71 4.39 10.87
C ALA A 31 -11.28 4.36 9.39
N PRO A 32 -12.12 4.84 8.47
CA PRO A 32 -11.73 4.98 7.06
C PRO A 32 -10.43 5.76 6.90
N CYS A 33 -9.59 5.33 5.97
CA CYS A 33 -8.42 6.11 5.59
C CYS A 33 -8.88 7.38 4.85
N PRO A 34 -8.16 8.50 5.00
CA PRO A 34 -8.41 9.69 4.18
C PRO A 34 -8.29 9.35 2.70
N ALA A 35 -9.15 9.94 1.88
CA ALA A 35 -8.98 9.91 0.43
C ALA A 35 -7.65 10.59 0.05
N PRO A 36 -6.90 10.06 -0.92
CA PRO A 36 -5.68 10.71 -1.39
C PRO A 36 -6.02 12.09 -1.97
N SER A 37 -5.27 13.11 -1.55
CA SER A 37 -5.45 14.50 -1.99
C SER A 37 -4.64 14.86 -3.23
N SER A 38 -3.70 14.00 -3.63
CA SER A 38 -2.82 14.18 -4.78
C SER A 38 -2.60 12.84 -5.48
N PRO A 39 -2.37 12.83 -6.80
CA PRO A 39 -1.91 11.63 -7.50
C PRO A 39 -0.53 11.20 -6.97
N GLY A 40 -0.12 9.97 -7.32
CA GLY A 40 1.20 9.42 -6.96
C GLY A 40 1.32 8.84 -5.55
N GLN A 41 0.23 8.81 -4.76
CA GLN A 41 0.21 8.14 -3.45
C GLN A 41 -0.04 6.64 -3.53
N GLU A 42 -0.37 6.14 -4.72
CA GLU A 42 -0.67 4.73 -4.95
C GLU A 42 0.56 3.85 -4.71
N LEU A 43 0.31 2.62 -4.26
CA LEU A 43 1.34 1.63 -3.99
C LEU A 43 0.90 0.27 -4.55
N CYS A 44 1.77 -0.38 -5.31
CA CYS A 44 1.56 -1.76 -5.68
C CYS A 44 2.08 -2.66 -4.56
N GLY A 45 1.19 -3.46 -3.95
CA GLY A 45 1.58 -4.46 -2.96
C GLY A 45 2.20 -5.70 -3.59
N ASN A 46 2.98 -6.47 -2.82
CA ASN A 46 3.53 -7.74 -3.32
C ASN A 46 2.45 -8.76 -3.71
N ASN A 47 1.22 -8.57 -3.24
CA ASN A 47 0.04 -9.36 -3.60
C ASN A 47 -0.63 -8.93 -4.92
N ASN A 48 0.01 -8.10 -5.75
CA ASN A 48 -0.54 -7.57 -7.01
C ASN A 48 -1.79 -6.70 -6.85
N VAL A 49 -1.99 -6.09 -5.68
CA VAL A 49 -3.11 -5.17 -5.42
C VAL A 49 -2.58 -3.75 -5.32
N THR A 50 -3.21 -2.82 -6.05
CA THR A 50 -2.96 -1.38 -5.90
C THR A 50 -3.69 -0.84 -4.67
N TYR A 51 -2.96 -0.16 -3.80
CA TYR A 51 -3.50 0.56 -2.65
C TYR A 51 -3.40 2.06 -2.88
N MET A 52 -4.50 2.78 -2.68
CA MET A 52 -4.58 4.22 -2.98
C MET A 52 -3.69 5.10 -2.09
N SER A 53 -3.24 4.60 -0.94
CA SER A 53 -2.25 5.25 -0.09
C SER A 53 -1.60 4.26 0.88
N SER A 54 -0.54 4.72 1.56
CA SER A 54 0.11 3.95 2.64
C SER A 54 -0.84 3.59 3.80
N CYS A 55 -1.85 4.44 4.08
CA CYS A 55 -2.87 4.13 5.07
C CYS A 55 -3.67 2.88 4.68
N HIS A 56 -4.14 2.84 3.43
CA HIS A 56 -4.91 1.72 2.90
C HIS A 56 -4.10 0.41 2.92
N LEU A 57 -2.83 0.47 2.52
CA LEU A 57 -1.94 -0.70 2.58
C LEU A 57 -1.72 -1.19 4.01
N ARG A 58 -1.46 -0.28 4.97
CA ARG A 58 -1.26 -0.63 6.37
C ARG A 58 -2.53 -1.19 7.01
N GLN A 59 -3.68 -0.62 6.69
CA GLN A 59 -4.98 -1.10 7.17
C GLN A 59 -5.23 -2.53 6.67
N ALA A 60 -5.04 -2.78 5.37
CA ALA A 60 -5.16 -4.11 4.79
C ALA A 60 -4.15 -5.10 5.39
N THR A 61 -2.89 -4.69 5.56
CA THR A 61 -1.84 -5.50 6.19
C THR A 61 -2.21 -5.91 7.62
N CYS A 62 -2.75 -4.99 8.41
CA CYS A 62 -3.15 -5.24 9.79
C CYS A 62 -4.29 -6.24 9.88
N PHE A 63 -5.36 -6.06 9.10
CA PHE A 63 -6.49 -6.98 9.09
C PHE A 63 -6.17 -8.33 8.43
N LEU A 64 -5.19 -8.40 7.54
CA LEU A 64 -4.67 -9.65 6.98
C LEU A 64 -3.88 -10.47 8.01
N GLY A 65 -3.33 -9.82 9.04
CA GLY A 65 -2.54 -10.47 10.08
C GLY A 65 -1.09 -10.76 9.71
N ARG A 66 -0.60 -10.28 8.55
CA ARG A 66 0.80 -10.44 8.13
C ARG A 66 1.21 -9.37 7.13
N SER A 67 2.51 -9.10 7.03
CA SER A 67 3.09 -8.15 6.08
C SER A 67 2.73 -8.48 4.62
N ILE A 68 2.10 -7.53 3.94
CA ILE A 68 1.93 -7.56 2.46
C ILE A 68 3.22 -7.05 1.81
N GLY A 69 3.73 -5.91 2.29
CA GLY A 69 4.89 -5.23 1.70
C GLY A 69 4.57 -4.50 0.39
N VAL A 70 5.40 -3.52 0.05
CA VAL A 70 5.31 -2.76 -1.20
C VAL A 70 6.24 -3.40 -2.21
N ARG A 71 5.75 -3.61 -3.44
CA ARG A 71 6.57 -4.02 -4.59
C ARG A 71 7.20 -2.81 -5.26
N HIS A 72 6.38 -1.81 -5.59
CA HIS A 72 6.83 -0.53 -6.15
C HIS A 72 5.79 0.58 -5.89
N PRO A 73 6.18 1.87 -5.97
CA PRO A 73 5.24 2.99 -6.00
C PRO A 73 4.38 2.98 -7.27
N GLY A 74 3.17 3.55 -7.20
CA GLY A 74 2.21 3.57 -8.30
C GLY A 74 1.32 2.33 -8.37
N SER A 75 0.45 2.29 -9.38
CA SER A 75 -0.48 1.17 -9.60
C SER A 75 0.23 -0.09 -10.12
N CYS A 76 -0.21 -1.28 -9.72
CA CYS A 76 0.32 -2.55 -10.21
C CYS A 76 0.15 -2.76 -11.73
N ALA A 77 -0.85 -2.10 -12.34
CA ALA A 77 -1.11 -2.20 -13.77
C ALA A 77 -0.24 -1.25 -14.61
N ALA A 78 0.32 -0.20 -14.01
CA ALA A 78 1.23 0.75 -14.65
C ALA A 78 2.66 0.18 -14.78
N GLY A 79 2.79 -1.14 -14.94
CA GLY A 79 4.06 -1.83 -15.19
C GLY A 79 4.58 -1.67 -16.63
N THR A 80 3.88 -0.91 -17.47
CA THR A 80 4.54 -0.23 -18.59
C THR A 80 5.26 0.98 -18.02
N PRO A 81 6.56 1.20 -18.31
CA PRO A 81 7.17 2.48 -18.00
C PRO A 81 6.38 3.54 -18.78
N GLU A 82 5.44 4.21 -18.12
CA GLU A 82 4.97 5.49 -18.62
C GLU A 82 6.20 6.40 -18.55
N PRO A 83 6.65 6.94 -19.69
CA PRO A 83 7.61 8.02 -19.64
C PRO A 83 6.96 9.11 -18.79
N ALA A 84 7.75 9.70 -17.91
CA ALA A 84 7.39 10.99 -17.36
C ALA A 84 7.40 11.98 -18.55
N ASP A 85 6.33 12.04 -19.33
CA ASP A 85 6.08 13.09 -20.30
C ASP A 85 5.90 14.36 -19.46
N VAL A 86 6.91 15.24 -19.40
CA VAL A 86 7.16 16.28 -20.41
C VAL A 86 5.85 16.98 -20.76
N GLU A 87 5.47 17.94 -19.92
CA GLU A 87 4.67 19.08 -20.36
C GLU A 87 5.59 20.32 -20.33
N SER A 88 6.26 20.54 -21.46
CA SER A 88 6.51 21.86 -22.02
C SER A 88 6.62 21.67 -23.54
N GLU A 89 5.48 21.45 -24.19
CA GLU A 89 5.35 21.48 -25.64
C GLU A 89 5.35 22.93 -26.14
N GLU A 90 6.21 23.20 -27.14
CA GLU A 90 6.07 24.13 -28.28
C GLU A 90 6.03 25.64 -27.94
N GLU A 91 6.79 26.58 -28.52
CA GLU A 91 7.11 26.93 -29.91
C GLU A 91 8.51 27.63 -29.90
N GLU A 92 9.36 27.62 -30.93
CA GLU A 92 9.16 28.32 -32.19
C GLU A 92 10.20 27.81 -33.21
N GLU A 93 9.73 27.15 -34.27
CA GLU A 93 10.41 27.23 -35.56
C GLU A 93 10.19 28.65 -36.11
N ASN A 94 11.27 29.42 -36.22
CA ASN A 94 11.34 30.56 -37.13
C ASN A 94 12.79 30.64 -37.64
N PHE A 95 13.06 30.06 -38.81
CA PHE A 95 13.00 30.72 -40.12
C PHE A 95 14.32 31.43 -40.48
N VAL A 96 15.08 30.75 -41.36
CA VAL A 96 16.20 31.18 -42.24
C VAL A 96 17.52 31.57 -41.57
#